data_AF-A7HMQ9-F1
#
_entry.id   AF-A7HMQ9-F1
#
_cell.length_a   1.000
_cell.length_b   1.000
_cell.length_c   1.000
_cell.angle_alpha   90.00
_cell.angle_beta   90.00
_cell.angle_gamma   90.00
#
_symmetry.space_group_name_H-M   'P 1'
#
loop_
_entity.id
_entity.type
_entity.pdbx_description
1 polymer ?
#
loop_
_entity_poly.entity_id
_entity_poly.type
_entity_poly.pdbx_seq_one_letter_code
_entity_poly.pdbx_strand_id
1 'polypeptide(L)'
;MAIEREKKYFVDETLAKNLIKSSLAKLGVIQWYLEKCPIKTDRECRVRYTVDEHGNEKWIVAFKSDLREDFTRIEEEHEISPANELFGELSKSPVVVKIRYFLLFKPAEVVLDEFLEIDKPYRVNIKYMAEIETEDEFEKYESVFNLRKDMSIEEFKTFTNKNIAVISQIKPEKLIEKVRKMMNLE
;
A
#
# COMPACT_ATOMS: atom_id res chain seq x y z
N MET A 1 -17.00 -7.29 1.79
CA MET A 1 -16.18 -8.22 0.98
C MET A 1 -16.34 -7.81 -0.47
N ALA A 2 -15.26 -7.43 -1.12
CA ALA A 2 -15.24 -6.97 -2.50
C ALA A 2 -14.33 -7.90 -3.34
N ILE A 3 -14.60 -8.00 -4.63
CA ILE A 3 -13.68 -8.62 -5.60
C ILE A 3 -12.95 -7.46 -6.27
N GLU A 4 -11.64 -7.39 -6.07
CA GLU A 4 -10.78 -6.39 -6.71
C GLU A 4 -10.07 -7.04 -7.89
N ARG A 5 -9.97 -6.33 -9.02
CA ARG A 5 -9.14 -6.72 -10.17
C ARG A 5 -8.02 -5.71 -10.32
N GLU A 6 -6.78 -6.12 -10.00
CA GLU A 6 -5.64 -5.19 -9.90
C GLU A 6 -4.38 -5.65 -10.65
N LYS A 7 -3.67 -4.72 -11.28
CA LYS A 7 -2.38 -4.98 -11.93
C LYS A 7 -1.32 -4.01 -11.43
N LYS A 8 -0.09 -4.51 -11.28
CA LYS A 8 1.07 -3.75 -10.78
C LYS A 8 2.09 -3.52 -11.87
N TYR A 9 2.78 -2.39 -11.80
CA TYR A 9 3.74 -1.95 -12.81
C TYR A 9 5.00 -1.41 -12.16
N PHE A 10 6.15 -1.75 -12.75
CA PHE A 10 7.41 -1.10 -12.39
C PHE A 10 7.44 0.31 -12.97
N VAL A 11 7.83 1.27 -12.14
CA VAL A 11 7.92 2.69 -12.52
C VAL A 11 9.33 3.17 -12.25
N ASP A 12 9.97 3.75 -13.27
CA ASP A 12 11.27 4.39 -13.11
C ASP A 12 11.16 5.80 -12.52
N GLU A 13 12.28 6.35 -12.06
CA GLU A 13 12.34 7.67 -11.41
C GLU A 13 11.82 8.80 -12.31
N THR A 14 12.03 8.72 -13.62
CA THR A 14 11.60 9.77 -14.56
C THR A 14 10.08 9.77 -14.69
N LEU A 15 9.48 8.59 -14.89
CA LEU A 15 8.03 8.47 -14.98
C LEU A 15 7.37 8.78 -13.63
N ALA A 16 7.92 8.29 -12.52
CA ALA A 16 7.41 8.57 -11.18
C ALA A 16 7.32 10.08 -10.91
N LYS A 17 8.37 10.85 -11.22
CA LYS A 17 8.36 12.31 -11.04
C LYS A 17 7.27 13.00 -11.85
N ASN A 18 6.99 12.51 -13.06
CA ASN A 18 5.92 13.07 -13.89
C ASN A 18 4.54 12.75 -13.30
N LEU A 19 4.32 11.50 -12.88
CA LEU A 19 3.07 11.04 -12.27
C LEU A 19 2.78 11.74 -10.94
N ILE A 20 3.81 11.92 -10.08
CA ILE A 20 3.69 12.66 -8.81
C ILE A 20 3.19 14.09 -9.08
N LYS A 21 3.75 14.79 -10.07
CA LYS A 21 3.35 16.17 -10.41
C LYS A 21 1.92 16.27 -10.90
N SER A 22 1.39 15.23 -11.53
CA SER A 22 0.01 15.15 -12.02
C SER A 22 -0.96 14.52 -11.02
N SER A 23 -0.50 14.14 -9.82
CA SER A 23 -1.36 13.49 -8.84
C SER A 23 -2.44 14.44 -8.32
N LEU A 24 -3.62 13.87 -8.11
CA LEU A 24 -4.82 14.58 -7.66
C LEU A 24 -4.86 14.73 -6.13
N ALA A 25 -4.24 13.79 -5.43
CA ALA A 25 -4.10 13.77 -3.98
C ALA A 25 -2.94 12.87 -3.57
N LYS A 26 -2.43 13.04 -2.35
CA LYS A 26 -1.52 12.08 -1.71
C LYS A 26 -2.06 11.57 -0.39
N LEU A 27 -1.60 10.39 0.01
CA LEU A 27 -1.96 9.71 1.24
C LEU A 27 -0.72 9.07 1.87
N GLY A 28 -0.45 9.39 3.12
CA GLY A 28 0.56 8.69 3.90
C GLY A 28 0.03 7.32 4.31
N VAL A 29 0.82 6.26 4.10
CA VAL A 29 0.36 4.89 4.33
C VAL A 29 1.42 4.09 5.10
N ILE A 30 0.99 3.43 6.17
CA ILE A 30 1.78 2.43 6.89
C ILE A 30 0.98 1.13 6.97
N GLN A 31 1.61 0.01 6.65
CA GLN A 31 0.96 -1.30 6.60
C GLN A 31 1.79 -2.32 7.37
N TRP A 32 1.24 -2.86 8.44
CA TRP A 32 1.81 -3.97 9.21
C TRP A 32 1.11 -5.28 8.86
N TYR A 33 1.88 -6.37 8.87
CA TYR A 33 1.40 -7.71 8.58
C TYR A 33 1.49 -8.57 9.85
N LEU A 34 0.35 -8.91 10.41
CA LEU A 34 0.25 -9.67 11.66
C LEU A 34 -0.10 -11.12 11.33
N GLU A 35 0.62 -12.06 11.93
CA GLU A 35 0.31 -13.49 11.81
C GLU A 35 -0.99 -13.87 12.52
N LYS A 36 -1.33 -13.13 13.60
CA LYS A 36 -2.57 -13.31 14.36
C LYS A 36 -3.33 -12.00 14.42
N CYS A 37 -4.50 -11.96 13.81
CA CYS A 37 -5.27 -10.72 13.78
C CYS A 37 -5.97 -10.42 15.13
N PRO A 38 -6.02 -9.16 15.57
CA PRO A 38 -6.71 -8.78 16.82
C PRO A 38 -8.21 -9.05 16.81
N ILE A 39 -8.84 -9.05 15.62
CA ILE A 39 -10.30 -9.19 15.45
C ILE A 39 -10.69 -10.62 15.05
N LYS A 40 -9.80 -11.34 14.36
CA LYS A 40 -9.99 -12.72 13.89
C LYS A 40 -8.69 -13.49 14.11
N THR A 41 -8.51 -14.04 15.32
CA THR A 41 -7.23 -14.60 15.77
C THR A 41 -6.78 -15.85 15.01
N ASP A 42 -7.67 -16.45 14.22
CA ASP A 42 -7.43 -17.64 13.40
C ASP A 42 -6.76 -17.34 12.06
N ARG A 43 -6.55 -16.07 11.71
CA ARG A 43 -6.01 -15.66 10.40
C ARG A 43 -5.02 -14.52 10.52
N GLU A 44 -4.11 -14.48 9.56
CA GLU A 44 -3.23 -13.34 9.33
C GLU A 44 -4.04 -12.13 8.84
N CYS A 45 -3.57 -10.91 9.13
CA CYS A 45 -4.19 -9.71 8.59
C CYS A 45 -3.20 -8.57 8.36
N ARG A 46 -3.64 -7.60 7.57
CA ARG A 46 -2.93 -6.33 7.36
C ARG A 46 -3.58 -5.25 8.21
N VAL A 47 -2.85 -4.67 9.15
CA VAL A 47 -3.25 -3.43 9.83
C VAL A 47 -2.68 -2.26 9.02
N ARG A 48 -3.54 -1.36 8.55
CA ARG A 48 -3.17 -0.20 7.75
C ARG A 48 -3.55 1.08 8.47
N TYR A 49 -2.57 1.94 8.70
CA TYR A 49 -2.79 3.35 9.04
C TYR A 49 -2.69 4.19 7.77
N THR A 50 -3.58 5.16 7.64
CA THR A 50 -3.51 6.18 6.59
C THR A 50 -3.77 7.57 7.14
N VAL A 51 -3.12 8.57 6.55
CA VAL A 51 -3.37 9.99 6.84
C VAL A 51 -3.33 10.80 5.56
N ASP A 52 -4.33 11.66 5.36
CA ASP A 52 -4.41 12.55 4.19
C ASP A 52 -3.74 13.91 4.44
N GLU A 53 -3.74 14.77 3.43
CA GLU A 53 -3.13 16.12 3.50
C GLU A 53 -3.84 17.08 4.47
N HIS A 54 -5.04 16.73 4.93
CA HIS A 54 -5.80 17.50 5.90
C HIS A 54 -5.64 16.96 7.33
N GLY A 55 -4.86 15.89 7.51
CA GLY A 55 -4.64 15.25 8.79
C GLY A 55 -5.75 14.30 9.21
N ASN A 56 -6.66 13.93 8.32
CA ASN A 56 -7.66 12.91 8.61
C ASN A 56 -6.99 11.54 8.67
N GLU A 57 -7.08 10.90 9.82
CA GLU A 57 -6.47 9.60 10.07
C GLU A 57 -7.49 8.47 9.96
N LYS A 58 -7.04 7.32 9.47
CA LYS A 58 -7.86 6.12 9.41
C LYS A 58 -7.03 4.87 9.72
N TRP A 59 -7.63 3.96 10.46
CA TRP A 59 -7.07 2.64 10.74
C TRP A 59 -7.98 1.56 10.19
N ILE A 60 -7.41 0.64 9.41
CA ILE A 60 -8.13 -0.43 8.75
C ILE A 60 -7.43 -1.75 9.02
N VAL A 61 -8.20 -2.78 9.34
CA VAL A 61 -7.78 -4.18 9.27
C VAL A 61 -8.30 -4.77 7.97
N ALA A 62 -7.41 -5.34 7.17
CA ALA A 62 -7.77 -5.98 5.90
C ALA A 62 -7.34 -7.44 5.88
N PHE A 63 -8.21 -8.27 5.30
CA PHE A 63 -7.96 -9.67 4.97
C PHE A 63 -8.05 -9.83 3.46
N LYS A 64 -7.00 -10.37 2.84
CA LYS A 64 -6.95 -10.60 1.40
C LYS A 64 -6.81 -12.07 1.10
N SER A 65 -7.52 -12.57 0.10
CA SER A 65 -7.23 -13.88 -0.48
C SER A 65 -5.97 -13.83 -1.36
N ASP A 66 -5.49 -15.00 -1.75
CA ASP A 66 -4.49 -15.10 -2.82
C ASP A 66 -5.03 -14.55 -4.14
N LEU A 67 -4.10 -14.04 -4.96
CA LEU A 67 -4.39 -13.55 -6.31
C LEU A 67 -4.69 -14.74 -7.23
N ARG A 68 -5.77 -14.62 -7.99
CA ARG A 68 -6.14 -15.54 -9.06
C ARG A 68 -5.44 -15.17 -10.37
N GLU A 69 -5.47 -16.07 -11.37
CA GLU A 69 -4.78 -15.88 -12.65
C GLU A 69 -5.29 -14.68 -13.46
N ASP A 70 -6.54 -14.29 -13.26
CA ASP A 70 -7.20 -13.15 -13.90
C ASP A 70 -6.95 -11.81 -13.16
N PHE A 71 -5.97 -11.79 -12.25
CA PHE A 71 -5.63 -10.65 -11.40
C PHE A 71 -6.72 -10.26 -10.40
N THR A 72 -7.67 -11.16 -10.12
CA THR A 72 -8.70 -10.92 -9.11
C THR A 72 -8.30 -11.45 -7.73
N ARG A 73 -8.80 -10.80 -6.68
CA ARG A 73 -8.74 -11.29 -5.30
C ARG A 73 -9.94 -10.81 -4.48
N ILE A 74 -10.19 -11.48 -3.36
CA ILE A 74 -11.21 -11.08 -2.39
C ILE A 74 -10.55 -10.25 -1.30
N GLU A 75 -11.16 -9.10 -0.98
CA GLU A 75 -10.76 -8.26 0.14
C GLU A 75 -11.91 -8.00 1.12
N GLU A 76 -11.61 -8.10 2.40
CA GLU A 76 -12.49 -7.76 3.50
C GLU A 76 -11.79 -6.73 4.39
N GLU A 77 -12.36 -5.53 4.51
CA GLU A 77 -11.81 -4.44 5.32
C GLU A 77 -12.75 -4.06 6.48
N HIS A 78 -12.17 -3.74 7.63
CA HIS A 78 -12.85 -3.25 8.81
C HIS A 78 -12.13 -2.03 9.35
N GLU A 79 -12.86 -0.94 9.57
CA GLU A 79 -12.32 0.20 10.29
C GLU A 79 -12.18 -0.12 11.77
N ILE A 80 -11.07 0.32 12.38
CA ILE A 80 -10.77 0.04 13.78
C ILE A 80 -10.34 1.32 14.50
N SER A 81 -10.43 1.30 15.83
CA SER A 81 -9.71 2.25 16.68
C SER A 81 -8.62 1.48 17.42
N PRO A 82 -7.33 1.79 17.21
CA PRO A 82 -6.24 0.99 17.77
C PRO A 82 -6.19 1.15 19.29
N ALA A 83 -6.20 0.02 20.01
CA ALA A 83 -5.90 -0.02 21.44
C ALA A 83 -4.38 0.01 21.66
N ASN A 84 -3.91 0.42 22.85
CA ASN A 84 -2.48 0.55 23.15
C ASN A 84 -1.73 -0.78 22.99
N GLU A 85 -2.38 -1.90 23.31
CA GLU A 85 -1.83 -3.25 23.21
C GLU A 85 -1.45 -3.60 21.75
N LEU A 86 -2.16 -3.03 20.77
CA LEU A 86 -1.89 -3.26 19.35
C LEU A 86 -0.48 -2.80 18.98
N PHE A 87 -0.03 -1.66 19.50
CA PHE A 87 1.29 -1.09 19.19
C PHE A 87 2.45 -2.02 19.58
N GLY A 88 2.27 -2.82 20.63
CA GLY A 88 3.23 -3.84 21.04
C GLY A 88 3.39 -4.95 19.99
N GLU A 89 2.31 -5.34 19.33
CA GLU A 89 2.30 -6.33 18.26
C GLU A 89 2.79 -5.73 16.93
N LEU A 90 2.38 -4.49 16.60
CA LEU A 90 2.87 -3.77 15.42
C LEU A 90 4.39 -3.60 15.45
N SER A 91 4.98 -3.36 16.63
CA SER A 91 6.44 -3.19 16.80
C SER A 91 7.26 -4.42 16.42
N LYS A 92 6.64 -5.61 16.41
CA LYS A 92 7.31 -6.88 16.07
C LYS A 92 6.94 -7.38 14.67
N SER A 93 5.96 -6.73 14.04
CA SER A 93 5.39 -7.16 12.78
C SER A 93 6.15 -6.56 11.59
N PRO A 94 6.28 -7.29 10.47
CA PRO A 94 6.77 -6.71 9.22
C PRO A 94 5.93 -5.51 8.81
N VAL A 95 6.59 -4.42 8.40
CA VAL A 95 5.96 -3.15 8.02
C VAL A 95 6.45 -2.68 6.64
N VAL A 96 5.54 -2.01 5.93
CA VAL A 96 5.83 -1.17 4.76
C VAL A 96 5.34 0.25 5.06
N VAL A 97 6.16 1.22 4.69
CA VAL A 97 5.84 2.65 4.77
C VAL A 97 5.94 3.25 3.37
N LYS A 98 4.92 4.01 2.96
CA LYS A 98 4.86 4.61 1.62
C LYS A 98 4.03 5.89 1.58
N ILE A 99 4.28 6.70 0.57
CA ILE A 99 3.35 7.76 0.14
C ILE A 99 2.63 7.25 -1.11
N ARG A 100 1.30 7.28 -1.07
CA ARG A 100 0.44 6.91 -2.19
C ARG A 100 -0.05 8.17 -2.87
N TYR A 101 0.20 8.29 -4.17
CA TYR A 101 -0.28 9.37 -5.01
C TYR A 101 -1.43 8.86 -5.87
N PHE A 102 -2.60 9.47 -5.74
CA PHE A 102 -3.77 9.14 -6.55
C PHE A 102 -3.69 9.87 -7.89
N LEU A 103 -3.69 9.12 -8.98
CA LEU A 103 -3.65 9.63 -10.35
C LEU A 103 -5.07 9.67 -10.95
N LEU A 104 -5.92 8.74 -10.53
CA LEU A 104 -7.33 8.65 -10.90
C LEU A 104 -8.12 7.95 -9.80
N PHE A 105 -9.32 8.44 -9.48
CA PHE A 105 -10.22 7.80 -8.50
C PHE A 105 -11.35 7.00 -9.16
N LYS A 106 -11.87 7.49 -10.29
CA LYS A 106 -12.96 6.89 -11.07
C LYS A 106 -12.76 7.22 -12.56
N PRO A 107 -13.17 6.35 -13.49
CA PRO A 107 -13.87 5.07 -13.28
C PRO A 107 -12.99 3.90 -12.81
N ALA A 108 -11.67 4.08 -12.80
CA ALA A 108 -10.70 3.17 -12.18
C ALA A 108 -9.95 3.88 -11.05
N GLU A 109 -9.39 3.11 -10.13
CA GLU A 109 -8.39 3.62 -9.18
C GLU A 109 -7.00 3.39 -9.78
N VAL A 110 -6.28 4.48 -10.02
CA VAL A 110 -4.89 4.43 -10.50
C VAL A 110 -4.02 5.18 -9.51
N VAL A 111 -3.03 4.48 -8.96
CA VAL A 111 -2.17 5.00 -7.90
C VAL A 111 -0.70 4.76 -8.21
N LEU A 112 0.14 5.65 -7.71
CA LEU A 112 1.58 5.48 -7.65
C LEU A 112 1.99 5.41 -6.18
N ASP A 113 2.63 4.33 -5.78
CA ASP A 113 3.23 4.17 -4.47
C ASP A 113 4.72 4.51 -4.51
N GLU A 114 5.15 5.43 -3.66
CA GLU A 114 6.55 5.71 -3.33
C GLU A 114 6.91 5.04 -2.01
N PHE A 115 7.70 3.99 -2.06
CA PHE A 115 8.17 3.25 -0.90
C PHE A 115 9.25 4.03 -0.17
N LEU A 116 9.03 4.25 1.12
CA LEU A 116 9.93 5.02 1.96
C LEU A 116 10.87 4.08 2.70
N GLU A 117 12.17 4.24 2.50
CA GLU A 117 13.14 3.49 3.30
C GLU A 117 13.02 3.88 4.78
N ILE A 118 13.07 2.86 5.64
CA ILE A 118 12.99 3.00 7.09
C ILE A 118 14.40 2.87 7.69
N ASP A 119 14.56 2.16 8.80
CA ASP A 119 15.86 1.88 9.43
C ASP A 119 16.73 0.88 8.65
N LYS A 120 16.19 0.28 7.59
CA LYS A 120 16.89 -0.65 6.69
C LYS A 120 16.19 -0.78 5.34
N PRO A 121 16.89 -1.30 4.31
CA PRO A 121 16.29 -1.62 3.02
C PRO A 121 15.17 -2.65 3.13
N TYR A 122 14.19 -2.56 2.21
CA TYR A 122 13.15 -3.57 2.05
C TYR A 122 13.72 -4.89 1.49
N ARG A 123 12.93 -5.98 1.60
CA ARG A 123 13.34 -7.31 1.12
C ARG A 123 13.58 -7.37 -0.38
N VAL A 124 12.93 -6.49 -1.12
CA VAL A 124 13.10 -6.31 -2.57
C VAL A 124 13.43 -4.85 -2.85
N ASN A 125 14.27 -4.62 -3.86
CA ASN A 125 14.64 -3.27 -4.26
C ASN A 125 13.51 -2.66 -5.10
N ILE A 126 12.71 -1.81 -4.47
CA ILE A 126 11.62 -1.08 -5.12
C ILE A 126 11.48 0.30 -4.48
N LYS A 127 11.41 1.33 -5.32
CA LYS A 127 11.17 2.71 -4.89
C LYS A 127 9.80 3.20 -5.33
N TYR A 128 9.40 2.90 -6.57
CA TYR A 128 8.10 3.28 -7.11
C TYR A 128 7.39 2.10 -7.75
N MET A 129 6.09 2.02 -7.56
CA MET A 129 5.22 1.04 -8.19
C MET A 129 3.87 1.68 -8.48
N ALA A 130 3.35 1.49 -9.68
CA ALA A 130 1.98 1.88 -9.98
C ALA A 130 1.04 0.68 -9.82
N GLU A 131 -0.19 0.94 -9.41
CA GLU A 131 -1.28 -0.03 -9.35
C GLU A 131 -2.47 0.54 -10.12
N ILE A 132 -3.11 -0.30 -10.92
CA ILE A 132 -4.42 -0.02 -11.53
C ILE A 132 -5.40 -1.04 -10.96
N GLU A 133 -6.50 -0.56 -10.38
CA GLU A 133 -7.66 -1.37 -9.98
C GLU A 133 -8.87 -0.95 -10.81
N THR A 134 -9.47 -1.89 -11.55
CA THR A 134 -10.51 -1.57 -12.54
C THR A 134 -11.35 -2.78 -12.98
N GLU A 135 -12.61 -2.54 -13.30
CA GLU A 135 -13.49 -3.48 -14.01
C GLU A 135 -13.34 -3.39 -15.54
N ASP A 136 -12.86 -2.26 -16.07
CA ASP A 136 -12.54 -2.07 -17.50
C ASP A 136 -11.24 -2.77 -17.93
N GLU A 137 -10.93 -2.77 -19.23
CA GLU A 137 -9.61 -3.17 -19.77
C GLU A 137 -8.47 -2.30 -19.21
N PHE A 138 -7.33 -2.93 -18.87
CA PHE A 138 -6.20 -2.25 -18.25
C PHE A 138 -5.51 -1.29 -19.21
N GLU A 139 -5.44 -1.67 -20.49
CA GLU A 139 -4.78 -1.00 -21.61
C GLU A 139 -5.26 0.45 -21.78
N LYS A 140 -6.54 0.68 -21.45
CA LYS A 140 -7.16 2.02 -21.43
C LYS A 140 -6.44 2.97 -20.48
N TYR A 141 -6.03 2.51 -19.30
CA TYR A 141 -5.36 3.33 -18.30
C TYR A 141 -3.84 3.26 -18.43
N GLU A 142 -3.29 2.10 -18.83
CA GLU A 142 -1.86 1.93 -19.12
C GLU A 142 -1.36 2.97 -20.13
N SER A 143 -2.11 3.18 -21.21
CA SER A 143 -1.77 4.17 -22.24
C SER A 143 -1.83 5.61 -21.73
N VAL A 144 -2.84 5.96 -20.92
CA VAL A 144 -3.02 7.30 -20.34
C VAL A 144 -1.88 7.66 -19.39
N PHE A 145 -1.44 6.72 -18.57
CA PHE A 145 -0.39 6.94 -17.56
C PHE A 145 1.00 6.46 -18.00
N ASN A 146 1.14 6.02 -19.26
CA ASN A 146 2.37 5.52 -19.86
C ASN A 146 3.01 4.35 -19.07
N LEU A 147 2.17 3.46 -18.52
CA LEU A 147 2.60 2.27 -17.78
C LEU A 147 2.84 1.12 -18.75
N ARG A 148 4.11 0.80 -19.02
CA ARG A 148 4.51 -0.18 -20.06
C ARG A 148 5.23 -1.43 -19.56
N LYS A 149 5.57 -1.46 -18.27
CA LYS A 149 6.34 -2.55 -17.64
C LYS A 149 5.44 -3.21 -16.60
N ASP A 150 4.47 -3.95 -17.08
CA ASP A 150 3.63 -4.74 -16.21
C ASP A 150 4.40 -5.87 -15.54
N MET A 151 3.99 -6.19 -14.32
CA MET A 151 4.51 -7.35 -13.60
C MET A 151 3.80 -8.60 -14.08
N SER A 152 4.56 -9.65 -14.37
CA SER A 152 4.03 -11.01 -14.46
C SER A 152 3.38 -11.43 -13.13
N ILE A 153 2.61 -12.52 -13.13
CA ILE A 153 1.97 -13.04 -11.91
C ILE A 153 3.02 -13.38 -10.83
N GLU A 154 4.18 -13.89 -11.23
CA GLU A 154 5.27 -14.27 -10.32
C GLU A 154 5.94 -13.04 -9.71
N GLU A 155 6.18 -12.01 -10.52
CA GLU A 155 6.66 -10.72 -10.04
C GLU A 155 5.61 -10.07 -9.13
N PHE A 156 4.35 -10.06 -9.52
CA PHE A 156 3.28 -9.53 -8.69
C PHE A 156 3.28 -10.17 -7.30
N LYS A 157 3.36 -11.50 -7.21
CA LYS A 157 3.43 -12.23 -5.94
C LYS A 157 4.65 -11.78 -5.12
N THR A 158 5.79 -11.59 -5.78
CA THR A 158 7.04 -11.11 -5.16
C THR A 158 6.92 -9.67 -4.64
N PHE A 159 6.26 -8.79 -5.39
CA PHE A 159 6.09 -7.36 -5.08
C PHE A 159 4.74 -7.05 -4.41
N THR A 160 4.15 -8.04 -3.75
CA THR A 160 3.10 -7.75 -2.76
C THR A 160 3.69 -7.00 -1.59
N ASN A 161 2.94 -6.07 -1.01
CA ASN A 161 3.41 -5.30 0.14
C ASN A 161 3.81 -6.22 1.33
N LYS A 162 3.16 -7.39 1.51
CA LYS A 162 3.55 -8.40 2.51
C LYS A 162 4.99 -8.91 2.29
N ASN A 163 5.36 -9.17 1.04
CA ASN A 163 6.68 -9.68 0.68
C ASN A 163 7.75 -8.58 0.62
N ILE A 164 7.35 -7.32 0.40
CA ILE A 164 8.23 -6.15 0.54
C ILE A 164 8.58 -5.88 2.01
N ALA A 165 7.60 -6.07 2.91
CA ALA A 165 7.66 -5.68 4.33
C ALA A 165 8.88 -6.21 5.08
N VAL A 166 9.37 -5.41 6.04
CA VAL A 166 10.49 -5.75 6.93
C VAL A 166 10.15 -5.46 8.38
N ILE A 167 10.72 -6.20 9.32
CA ILE A 167 10.56 -5.93 10.76
C ILE A 167 11.44 -4.73 11.14
N SER A 168 10.86 -3.56 11.35
CA SER A 168 11.59 -2.34 11.73
C SER A 168 11.98 -2.32 13.20
N GLN A 169 13.07 -1.64 13.55
CA GLN A 169 13.38 -1.24 14.93
C GLN A 169 12.72 0.09 15.32
N ILE A 170 12.14 0.82 14.36
CA ILE A 170 11.43 2.06 14.63
C ILE A 170 10.05 1.71 15.21
N LYS A 171 9.73 2.30 16.35
CA LYS A 171 8.42 2.13 16.98
C LYS A 171 7.28 2.62 16.06
N PRO A 172 6.10 1.98 16.06
CA PRO A 172 4.98 2.36 15.19
C PRO A 172 4.59 3.84 15.30
N GLU A 173 4.61 4.41 16.50
CA GLU A 173 4.31 5.82 16.77
C GLU A 173 5.31 6.74 16.04
N LYS A 174 6.59 6.37 16.00
CA LYS A 174 7.63 7.11 15.27
C LYS A 174 7.52 6.96 13.77
N LEU A 175 7.01 5.83 13.27
CA LEU A 175 6.68 5.67 11.86
C LEU A 175 5.50 6.59 11.47
N ILE A 176 4.47 6.66 12.31
CA ILE A 176 3.33 7.57 12.14
C ILE A 176 3.79 9.03 12.11
N GLU A 177 4.58 9.46 13.11
CA GLU A 177 5.16 10.81 13.13
C GLU A 177 5.98 11.11 11.86
N LYS A 178 6.78 10.15 11.37
CA LYS A 178 7.58 10.31 10.14
C LYS A 178 6.69 10.52 8.92
N VAL A 179 5.64 9.72 8.78
CA VAL A 179 4.69 9.85 7.67
C VAL A 179 3.92 11.17 7.75
N ARG A 180 3.41 11.54 8.93
CA ARG A 180 2.74 12.84 9.14
C ARG A 180 3.61 14.02 8.71
N LYS A 181 4.89 14.03 9.09
CA LYS A 181 5.85 15.06 8.65
C LYS A 181 6.03 15.11 7.14
N MET A 182 6.08 13.96 6.46
CA MET A 182 6.14 13.91 4.98
C MET A 182 4.84 14.37 4.31
N MET A 183 3.73 14.29 5.05
CA MET A 183 2.44 14.83 4.65
C MET A 183 2.29 16.32 4.97
N ASN A 184 3.34 16.98 5.50
CA ASN A 184 3.32 18.38 5.97
C ASN A 184 2.35 18.63 7.12
N LEU A 185 2.17 17.63 7.98
CA LEU A 185 1.33 17.71 9.18
C LEU A 185 2.20 17.84 10.43
N GLU A 186 1.75 18.68 11.36
CA GLU A 186 2.37 18.89 12.68
C GLU A 186 2.08 17.73 13.65
#